data_AF-A0A2K3MQN1-F1
#
_entry.id   AF-A0A2K3MQN1-F1
#
_cell.length_a   1.000
_cell.length_b   1.000
_cell.length_c   1.000
_cell.angle_alpha   90.00
_cell.angle_beta   90.00
_cell.angle_gamma   90.00
#
_symmetry.space_group_name_H-M   'P 1'
#
loop_
_entity.id
_entity.type
_entity.pdbx_description
1 polymer ?
#
loop_
_entity_poly.entity_id
_entity_poly.type
_entity_poly.pdbx_seq_one_letter_code
_entity_poly.pdbx_strand_id
1 'polypeptide(L)'
;MNDQACKELQVLWDELKKFQFDVTWLEPHVKYALGVKSYVEKALEAEKLKENMVVLELGMERLKAKSFAAEVNLDAETNLLKAKGFVKIDLDSQLEYV
;
A
#
# COMPACT_ATOMS: atom_id res chain seq x y z
N MET A 1 -24.97 1.51 -6.53
CA MET A 1 -25.77 2.71 -6.16
C MET A 1 -25.01 3.93 -6.67
N ASN A 2 -25.68 4.88 -7.33
CA ASN A 2 -25.03 6.04 -7.97
C ASN A 2 -24.61 7.09 -6.92
N ASP A 3 -23.40 7.63 -7.05
CA ASP A 3 -22.88 8.71 -6.21
C ASP A 3 -23.79 9.94 -6.19
N GLN A 4 -24.35 10.25 -7.35
CA GLN A 4 -25.28 11.36 -7.50
C GLN A 4 -26.56 11.12 -6.69
N ALA A 5 -27.10 9.90 -6.73
CA ALA A 5 -28.30 9.53 -5.98
C ALA A 5 -28.07 9.56 -4.46
N CYS A 6 -26.86 9.22 -3.98
CA CYS A 6 -26.52 9.31 -2.55
C CYS A 6 -26.40 10.77 -2.09
N LYS A 7 -25.82 11.65 -2.92
CA LYS A 7 -25.74 13.09 -2.65
C LYS A 7 -27.12 13.73 -2.64
N GLU A 8 -27.96 13.38 -3.60
CA GLU A 8 -29.35 13.84 -3.65
C GLU A 8 -30.14 13.35 -2.43
N LEU A 9 -29.96 12.09 -2.02
CA LEU A 9 -30.57 11.56 -0.79
C LEU A 9 -30.11 12.31 0.47
N GLN A 10 -28.82 12.64 0.58
CA GLN A 10 -28.30 13.43 1.69
C GLN A 10 -28.93 14.83 1.74
N VAL A 11 -29.02 15.52 0.59
CA VAL A 11 -29.66 16.83 0.49
C VAL A 11 -31.14 16.75 0.90
N LEU A 12 -31.88 15.78 0.37
CA LEU A 12 -33.29 15.57 0.71
C LEU A 12 -33.48 15.28 2.19
N TRP A 13 -32.61 14.47 2.80
CA TRP A 13 -32.65 14.19 4.23
C TRP A 13 -32.37 15.42 5.10
N ASP A 14 -31.42 16.26 4.69
CA ASP A 14 -31.08 17.50 5.38
C ASP A 14 -32.16 18.56 5.25
N GLU A 15 -32.86 18.62 4.12
CA GLU A 15 -34.05 19.45 3.93
C GLU A 15 -35.22 18.94 4.77
N LEU A 16 -35.51 17.64 4.74
CA LEU A 16 -36.61 17.02 5.48
C LEU A 16 -36.49 17.27 7.00
N LYS A 17 -35.28 17.20 7.55
CA LYS A 17 -35.02 17.50 8.98
C LYS A 17 -35.37 18.94 9.38
N LYS A 18 -35.36 19.90 8.46
CA LYS A 18 -35.72 21.31 8.76
C LYS A 18 -37.22 21.49 9.04
N PHE A 19 -38.06 20.59 8.54
CA PHE A 19 -39.51 20.69 8.66
C PHE A 19 -40.08 20.17 9.99
N GLN A 20 -39.22 19.81 10.97
CA GLN A 20 -39.61 19.34 12.31
C GLN A 20 -40.61 18.16 12.33
N PHE A 21 -40.74 17.42 11.23
CA PHE A 21 -41.49 16.17 11.23
C PHE A 21 -40.79 15.13 12.10
N ASP A 22 -41.56 14.26 12.76
CA ASP A 22 -41.00 13.07 13.37
C ASP A 22 -40.61 12.06 12.28
N VAL A 23 -39.32 12.06 11.96
CA VAL A 23 -38.70 11.21 10.94
C VAL A 23 -37.72 10.20 11.55
N THR A 24 -37.81 9.94 12.85
CA THR A 24 -36.93 9.01 13.57
C THR A 24 -36.97 7.59 12.99
N TRP A 25 -38.12 7.17 12.45
CA TRP A 25 -38.28 5.87 11.79
C TRP A 25 -37.50 5.77 10.46
N LEU A 26 -37.23 6.88 9.78
CA LEU A 26 -36.59 6.91 8.46
C LEU A 26 -35.05 7.01 8.57
N GLU A 27 -34.55 7.55 9.69
CA GLU A 27 -33.12 7.78 9.93
C GLU A 27 -32.23 6.53 9.77
N PRO A 28 -32.59 5.34 10.30
CA PRO A 28 -31.78 4.13 10.14
C PRO A 28 -31.65 3.71 8.68
N HIS A 29 -32.71 3.87 7.89
CA HIS A 29 -32.73 3.50 6.47
C HIS A 29 -31.88 4.44 5.63
N VAL A 30 -31.93 5.75 5.92
CA VAL A 30 -31.10 6.75 5.24
C VAL A 30 -29.63 6.54 5.58
N LYS A 31 -29.30 6.32 6.86
CA LYS A 31 -27.94 5.97 7.29
C LYS A 31 -27.45 4.68 6.66
N TYR A 32 -28.30 3.65 6.56
CA TYR A 32 -27.96 2.41 5.90
C TYR A 32 -27.69 2.62 4.41
N ALA A 33 -28.58 3.30 3.68
CA ALA A 33 -28.37 3.60 2.27
C ALA A 33 -27.07 4.38 2.05
N LEU A 34 -26.82 5.44 2.81
CA LEU A 34 -25.59 6.23 2.72
C LEU A 34 -24.34 5.45 3.17
N GLY A 35 -24.47 4.57 4.15
CA GLY A 35 -23.38 3.76 4.71
C GLY A 35 -22.99 2.55 3.87
N VAL A 36 -23.94 1.90 3.19
CA VAL A 36 -23.70 0.79 2.26
C VAL A 36 -22.78 1.23 1.12
N LYS A 37 -22.89 2.50 0.68
CA LYS A 37 -21.92 3.09 -0.25
C LYS A 37 -20.49 3.05 0.31
N SER A 38 -20.29 3.55 1.53
CA SER A 38 -18.96 3.57 2.16
C SER A 38 -18.36 2.17 2.32
N TYR A 39 -19.18 1.17 2.62
CA TYR A 39 -18.70 -0.21 2.75
C TYR A 39 -18.26 -0.79 1.39
N VAL A 40 -19.05 -0.58 0.33
CA VAL A 40 -18.71 -1.07 -1.02
C VAL A 40 -17.46 -0.37 -1.57
N GLU A 41 -17.32 0.94 -1.38
CA GLU A 41 -16.11 1.68 -1.77
C GLU A 41 -14.87 1.17 -1.03
N LYS A 42 -14.97 1.01 0.30
CA LYS A 42 -13.87 0.46 1.11
C LYS A 42 -13.52 -0.97 0.74
N ALA A 43 -14.51 -1.79 0.38
CA ALA A 43 -14.28 -3.16 -0.07
C ALA A 43 -13.50 -3.19 -1.40
N LEU A 44 -13.85 -2.30 -2.33
CA LEU A 44 -13.13 -2.16 -3.61
C LEU A 44 -11.71 -1.61 -3.40
N GLU A 45 -11.52 -0.64 -2.50
CA GLU A 45 -10.20 -0.15 -2.13
C GLU A 45 -9.35 -1.24 -1.47
N ALA A 46 -9.93 -2.04 -0.57
CA ALA A 46 -9.25 -3.16 0.06
C ALA A 46 -8.83 -4.23 -0.96
N GLU A 47 -9.66 -4.49 -1.97
CA GLU A 47 -9.33 -5.41 -3.06
C GLU A 47 -8.13 -4.90 -3.89
N LYS A 48 -8.13 -3.62 -4.27
CA LYS A 48 -6.98 -2.99 -4.95
C LYS A 48 -5.71 -3.01 -4.10
N LEU A 49 -5.84 -2.76 -2.80
CA LEU A 49 -4.70 -2.83 -1.88
C LEU A 49 -4.13 -4.24 -1.79
N LYS A 50 -4.99 -5.27 -1.80
CA LYS A 50 -4.56 -6.67 -1.83
C LYS A 50 -3.79 -7.00 -3.10
N GLU A 51 -4.26 -6.54 -4.27
CA GLU A 51 -3.54 -6.71 -5.54
C GLU A 51 -2.16 -6.02 -5.51
N ASN A 52 -2.11 -4.77 -5.03
CA ASN A 52 -0.86 -4.02 -4.89
C ASN A 52 0.13 -4.73 -3.93
N MET A 53 -0.37 -5.30 -2.84
CA MET A 53 0.45 -6.06 -1.89
C MET A 53 1.12 -7.26 -2.56
N VAL A 54 0.39 -8.02 -3.38
CA VAL A 54 0.95 -9.15 -4.14
C VAL A 54 2.04 -8.70 -5.11
N VAL A 55 1.84 -7.58 -5.81
CA VAL A 55 2.85 -7.03 -6.72
C VAL A 55 4.12 -6.62 -5.97
N LEU A 56 3.96 -5.98 -4.81
CA LEU A 56 5.09 -5.57 -3.97
C LEU A 56 5.86 -6.77 -3.42
N GLU A 57 5.16 -7.83 -2.97
CA GLU A 57 5.77 -9.04 -2.46
C GLU A 57 6.63 -9.74 -3.53
N LEU A 58 6.09 -9.91 -4.74
CA LEU A 58 6.84 -10.44 -5.88
C LEU A 58 8.05 -9.55 -6.25
N GLY A 59 7.90 -8.23 -6.13
CA GLY A 59 8.99 -7.28 -6.33
C GLY A 59 10.11 -7.46 -5.31
N MET A 60 9.75 -7.62 -4.04
CA MET A 60 10.68 -7.86 -2.94
C MET A 60 11.44 -9.17 -3.12
N GLU A 61 10.76 -10.27 -3.46
CA GLU A 61 11.39 -11.56 -3.71
C GLU A 61 12.40 -11.49 -4.86
N ARG A 62 12.03 -10.81 -5.95
CA ARG A 62 12.92 -10.59 -7.10
C ARG A 62 14.16 -9.80 -6.71
N LEU A 63 14.01 -8.72 -5.93
CA LEU A 63 15.14 -7.92 -5.46
C LEU A 63 16.04 -8.71 -4.52
N LYS A 64 15.45 -9.50 -3.62
CA LYS A 64 16.19 -10.40 -2.72
C LYS A 64 17.02 -11.43 -3.49
N ALA A 65 16.43 -12.06 -4.52
CA ALA A 65 17.16 -12.98 -5.39
C ALA A 65 18.33 -12.31 -6.13
N LYS A 66 18.13 -11.09 -6.65
CA LYS A 66 19.19 -10.31 -7.29
C LYS A 66 20.32 -9.95 -6.32
N SER A 67 19.98 -9.61 -5.07
CA SER A 67 20.95 -9.31 -4.02
C SER A 67 21.84 -10.52 -3.74
N PHE A 68 21.24 -11.69 -3.52
CA PHE A 68 22.01 -12.93 -3.30
C PHE A 68 22.89 -13.28 -4.50
N ALA A 69 22.37 -13.15 -5.73
CA ALA A 69 23.17 -13.42 -6.93
C ALA A 69 24.37 -12.45 -7.04
N ALA A 70 24.18 -11.18 -6.73
CA ALA A 70 25.25 -10.18 -6.73
C ALA A 70 26.31 -10.46 -5.65
N GLU A 71 25.88 -10.87 -4.45
CA GLU A 71 26.79 -11.22 -3.35
C GLU A 71 27.62 -12.46 -3.67
N VAL A 72 27.02 -13.51 -4.23
CA VAL A 72 27.73 -14.72 -4.70
C VAL A 72 28.73 -14.37 -5.80
N ASN A 73 28.33 -13.52 -6.76
CA ASN A 73 29.22 -13.08 -7.82
C ASN A 73 30.42 -12.27 -7.28
N LEU A 74 30.17 -11.39 -6.31
CA LEU A 74 31.22 -10.60 -5.67
C LEU A 74 32.20 -11.48 -4.89
N ASP A 75 31.72 -12.50 -4.19
CA ASP A 75 32.58 -13.47 -3.50
C ASP A 75 33.45 -14.26 -4.49
N ALA A 76 32.86 -14.74 -5.58
CA ALA A 76 33.58 -15.44 -6.63
C ALA A 76 34.71 -14.58 -7.23
N GLU A 77 34.42 -13.32 -7.60
CA GLU A 77 35.42 -12.38 -8.11
C GLU A 77 36.50 -12.06 -7.07
N THR A 78 36.11 -11.89 -5.80
CA THR A 78 37.05 -11.68 -4.70
C THR A 78 38.01 -12.86 -4.56
N ASN A 79 37.52 -14.09 -4.65
CA ASN A 79 38.34 -15.30 -4.58
C ASN A 79 39.27 -15.43 -5.80
N LEU A 80 38.81 -15.07 -7.00
CA LEU A 80 39.64 -15.03 -8.21
C LEU A 80 40.79 -14.00 -8.09
N LEU A 81 40.50 -12.82 -7.55
CA LEU A 81 41.52 -11.79 -7.31
C LEU A 81 42.56 -12.25 -6.28
N LYS A 82 42.13 -12.88 -5.18
CA LYS A 82 43.04 -13.47 -4.19
C LYS A 82 43.94 -14.54 -4.81
N ALA A 83 43.37 -15.43 -5.65
CA ALA A 83 44.15 -16.45 -6.35
C ALA A 83 45.19 -15.87 -7.32
N LYS A 84 44.94 -14.67 -7.86
CA LYS A 84 45.89 -13.90 -8.67
C LYS A 84 46.91 -13.09 -7.84
N GLY A 85 46.83 -13.16 -6.50
CA GLY A 85 47.74 -12.47 -5.59
C GLY A 85 47.35 -11.05 -5.22
N PHE A 86 46.14 -10.59 -5.58
CA PHE A 86 45.64 -9.28 -5.15
C PHE A 86 45.15 -9.35 -3.69
N VAL A 87 45.43 -8.30 -2.92
CA VAL A 87 45.00 -8.16 -1.52
C VAL A 87 43.79 -7.23 -1.46
N LYS A 88 42.75 -7.63 -0.72
CA LYS A 88 41.59 -6.78 -0.45
C LYS A 88 42.01 -5.62 0.44
N ILE A 89 41.79 -4.40 -0.04
CA ILE A 89 41.99 -3.18 0.74
C ILE A 89 40.64 -2.71 1.26
N ASP A 90 40.53 -2.51 2.57
CA ASP A 90 39.38 -1.86 3.18
C ASP A 90 39.60 -0.34 3.23
N LEU A 91 38.84 0.39 2.42
CA LEU A 91 38.94 1.84 2.32
C LEU A 91 38.45 2.54 3.60
N ASP A 92 37.53 1.93 4.35
CA ASP A 92 37.01 2.51 5.59
C ASP A 92 38.08 2.48 6.70
N SER A 93 38.92 1.46 6.72
CA SER A 93 40.09 1.39 7.61
C SER A 93 41.21 2.39 7.27
N GLN A 94 41.21 2.98 6.07
CA GLN A 94 42.22 3.95 5.64
C GLN A 94 41.82 5.41 5.90
N LEU A 95 40.57 5.64 6.31
CA LEU A 95 40.02 6.97 6.59
C LEU A 95 40.01 7.31 8.09
N GLU A 96 40.71 6.56 8.94
CA GLU A 96 41.04 7.03 10.30
C GLU A 96 41.91 8.30 10.18
N TYR A 97 41.25 9.46 10.27
CA TYR A 97 41.88 10.77 10.38
C TYR A 97 42.72 10.82 11.68
N VAL A 98 44.03 10.98 11.52
CA VAL A 98 44.98 11.43 12.56
C VAL A 98 45.00 12.95 12.62
#